data_AF-A0A397JHP5-F1
#
_entry.id   AF-A0A397JHP5-F1
#
_cell.length_a   1.000
_cell.length_b   1.000
_cell.length_c   1.000
_cell.angle_alpha   90.00
_cell.angle_beta   90.00
_cell.angle_gamma   90.00
#
_symmetry.space_group_name_H-M   'P 1'
#
loop_
_entity.id
_entity.type
_entity.pdbx_description
1 polymer ?
#
loop_
_entity_poly.entity_id
_entity_poly.type
_entity_poly.pdbx_seq_one_letter_code
_entity_poly.pdbx_strand_id
1 'polypeptide(L)'
;MVYTENYPVLDETEWKDYCQLSGIHSKETPSDWMKRIWDRLMDYKNRGRLAGSMKRYIIANKMKYLWEGDLGHAVGVNIAICYSCNKLVYSNIGCKYGICHFMDKHWSTNCIGNAYCDISFRDYIEFKNKLKSGLTNSFDEKQAIRRYELWTQNAIRRVKRAREIGRKIRAINIIAQKWLEYMYRPDGLCASELALHYQLLWAVCEEM
;
A
#
# COMPACT_ATOMS: atom_id res chain seq x y z
N MET A 1 8.28 -27.62 -4.37
CA MET A 1 7.83 -27.14 -5.70
C MET A 1 8.81 -26.08 -6.16
N VAL A 2 9.53 -26.35 -7.24
CA VAL A 2 10.42 -25.38 -7.90
C VAL A 2 9.50 -24.46 -8.70
N TYR A 3 9.30 -23.23 -8.24
CA TYR A 3 8.69 -22.21 -9.08
C TYR A 3 9.78 -21.72 -10.03
N THR A 4 9.93 -22.39 -11.18
CA THR A 4 10.48 -21.73 -12.35
C THR A 4 9.62 -20.48 -12.59
N GLU A 5 10.24 -19.32 -12.79
CA GLU A 5 9.51 -18.13 -13.25
C GLU A 5 8.86 -18.50 -14.59
N ASN A 6 7.61 -18.95 -14.55
CA ASN A 6 6.81 -19.16 -15.73
C ASN A 6 6.52 -17.78 -16.31
N TYR A 7 7.42 -17.32 -17.19
CA TYR A 7 7.12 -16.19 -18.04
C TYR A 7 5.83 -16.50 -18.79
N PRO A 8 4.88 -15.57 -18.83
CA PRO A 8 3.65 -15.77 -19.56
C PRO A 8 4.01 -16.08 -21.02
N VAL A 9 3.47 -17.16 -21.56
CA VAL A 9 3.54 -17.43 -23.00
C VAL A 9 2.59 -16.44 -23.65
N LEU A 10 3.15 -15.37 -24.21
CA LEU A 10 2.45 -14.31 -24.91
C LEU A 10 2.75 -14.44 -26.41
N ASP A 11 1.74 -14.24 -27.25
CA ASP A 11 2.00 -14.07 -28.68
C ASP A 11 2.70 -12.73 -28.97
N GLU A 12 3.14 -12.52 -30.21
CA GLU A 12 3.91 -11.32 -30.57
C GLU A 12 3.13 -10.01 -30.32
N THR A 13 1.81 -10.02 -30.52
CA THR A 13 0.95 -8.85 -30.30
C THR A 13 0.79 -8.59 -28.81
N GLU A 14 0.48 -9.63 -28.04
CA GLU A 14 0.36 -9.58 -26.59
C GLU A 14 1.69 -9.19 -25.92
N TRP A 15 2.82 -9.60 -26.48
CA TRP A 15 4.15 -9.21 -25.99
C TRP A 15 4.42 -7.72 -26.22
N LYS A 16 4.14 -7.21 -27.42
CA LYS A 16 4.26 -5.77 -27.73
C LYS A 16 3.40 -4.94 -26.79
N ASP A 17 2.14 -5.33 -26.59
CA ASP A 17 1.23 -4.66 -25.67
C ASP A 17 1.72 -4.75 -24.21
N TYR A 18 2.21 -5.90 -23.78
CA TYR A 18 2.77 -6.11 -22.44
C TYR A 18 3.95 -5.17 -22.15
N CYS A 19 4.88 -5.02 -23.11
CA CYS A 19 6.01 -4.10 -22.98
C CYS A 19 5.58 -2.64 -22.79
N GLN A 20 4.46 -2.24 -23.42
CA GLN A 20 3.93 -0.87 -23.39
C GLN A 20 3.21 -0.53 -22.08
N LEU A 21 2.82 -1.51 -21.26
CA LEU A 21 2.10 -1.27 -20.00
C LEU A 21 2.87 -0.34 -19.05
N SER A 22 4.19 -0.49 -19.00
CA SER A 22 5.03 0.33 -18.12
C SER A 22 5.25 1.75 -18.65
N GLY A 23 5.12 1.99 -19.96
CA GLY A 23 5.51 3.26 -20.56
C GLY A 23 4.56 4.42 -20.27
N ILE A 24 5.05 5.48 -19.64
CA ILE A 24 4.35 6.78 -19.57
C ILE A 24 4.70 7.59 -20.81
N HIS A 25 3.69 8.05 -21.55
CA HIS A 25 3.91 8.90 -22.73
C HIS A 25 4.30 10.33 -22.32
N SER A 26 5.05 11.03 -23.17
CA SER A 26 5.63 12.35 -22.85
C SER A 26 4.62 13.43 -22.45
N LYS A 27 3.37 13.32 -22.92
CA LYS A 27 2.26 14.25 -22.63
C LYS A 27 1.28 13.74 -21.57
N GLU A 28 1.56 12.59 -20.98
CA GLU A 28 0.64 11.86 -20.12
C GLU A 28 0.99 12.08 -18.64
N THR A 29 0.00 12.44 -17.83
CA THR A 29 0.19 12.45 -16.37
C THR A 29 0.20 11.01 -15.83
N PRO A 30 0.77 10.76 -14.64
CA PRO A 30 0.71 9.42 -14.03
C PRO A 30 -0.72 8.88 -13.88
N SER A 31 -1.69 9.77 -13.66
CA SER A 31 -3.11 9.43 -13.57
C SER A 31 -3.70 9.02 -14.92
N ASP A 32 -3.33 9.72 -15.99
CA ASP A 32 -3.75 9.39 -17.35
C ASP A 32 -3.16 8.05 -17.80
N TRP A 33 -1.88 7.82 -17.48
CA TRP A 33 -1.20 6.54 -17.69
C TRP A 33 -1.93 5.39 -17.01
N MET A 34 -2.22 5.55 -15.71
CA MET A 34 -2.95 4.54 -14.95
C MET A 34 -4.28 4.24 -15.62
N LYS A 35 -5.07 5.26 -15.99
CA LYS A 35 -6.37 5.07 -16.67
C LYS A 35 -6.22 4.33 -18.01
N ARG A 36 -5.25 4.73 -18.84
CA ARG A 36 -5.02 4.13 -20.16
C ARG A 36 -4.71 2.64 -20.07
N ILE A 37 -3.88 2.24 -19.11
CA ILE A 37 -3.44 0.85 -19.02
C ILE A 37 -4.35 -0.01 -18.14
N TRP A 38 -5.23 0.58 -17.33
CA TRP A 38 -5.89 -0.11 -16.21
C TRP A 38 -6.61 -1.38 -16.62
N ASP A 39 -7.51 -1.29 -17.60
CA ASP A 39 -8.35 -2.41 -18.01
C ASP A 39 -7.52 -3.56 -18.57
N ARG A 40 -6.52 -3.24 -19.42
CA ARG A 40 -5.58 -4.22 -19.96
C ARG A 40 -4.74 -4.84 -18.85
N LEU A 41 -4.19 -4.02 -17.95
CA LEU A 41 -3.39 -4.47 -16.83
C LEU A 41 -4.16 -5.45 -15.94
N MET A 42 -5.43 -5.15 -15.66
CA MET A 42 -6.30 -6.03 -14.88
C MET A 42 -6.65 -7.32 -15.64
N ASP A 43 -6.86 -7.27 -16.96
CA ASP A 43 -7.05 -8.49 -17.78
C ASP A 43 -5.82 -9.41 -17.70
N TYR A 44 -4.61 -8.88 -17.91
CA TYR A 44 -3.37 -9.67 -17.78
C TYR A 44 -3.21 -10.23 -16.37
N LYS A 45 -3.51 -9.44 -15.34
CA LYS A 45 -3.47 -9.89 -13.95
C LYS A 45 -4.43 -11.05 -13.70
N ASN A 46 -5.68 -10.92 -14.14
CA ASN A 46 -6.74 -11.90 -13.91
C ASN A 46 -6.49 -13.21 -14.67
N ARG A 47 -5.84 -13.14 -15.84
CA ARG A 47 -5.38 -14.32 -16.60
C ARG A 47 -4.07 -14.92 -16.08
N GLY A 48 -3.48 -14.37 -15.02
CA GLY A 48 -2.20 -14.84 -14.47
C GLY A 48 -1.01 -14.56 -15.38
N ARG A 49 -1.13 -13.63 -16.32
CA ARG A 49 -0.14 -13.31 -17.36
C ARG A 49 0.87 -12.24 -16.96
N LEU A 50 0.96 -11.89 -15.68
CA LEU A 50 1.99 -10.98 -15.17
C LEU A 50 3.17 -11.77 -14.62
N ALA A 51 4.39 -11.37 -14.95
CA ALA A 51 5.61 -12.03 -14.46
C ALA A 51 6.14 -11.42 -13.16
N GLY A 52 6.81 -12.23 -12.34
CA GLY A 52 7.61 -11.78 -11.19
C GLY A 52 6.92 -10.76 -10.27
N SER A 53 7.58 -9.60 -10.08
CA SER A 53 7.08 -8.49 -9.27
C SER A 53 5.84 -7.80 -9.87
N MET A 54 5.70 -7.86 -11.21
CA MET A 54 4.57 -7.25 -11.93
C MET A 54 3.23 -7.85 -11.52
N LYS A 55 3.19 -9.01 -10.87
CA LYS A 55 1.96 -9.59 -10.29
C LYS A 55 1.34 -8.74 -9.18
N ARG A 56 2.11 -7.86 -8.53
CA ARG A 56 1.69 -7.11 -7.32
C ARG A 56 1.63 -5.61 -7.55
N TYR A 57 2.50 -5.09 -8.41
CA TYR A 57 2.56 -3.68 -8.80
C TYR A 57 3.26 -3.53 -10.15
N ILE A 58 2.93 -2.50 -10.91
CA ILE A 58 3.69 -2.11 -12.10
C ILE A 58 4.40 -0.79 -11.85
N ILE A 59 5.66 -0.72 -12.24
CA ILE A 59 6.47 0.49 -12.17
C ILE A 59 6.32 1.19 -13.52
N ALA A 60 6.10 2.50 -13.46
CA ALA A 60 6.15 3.31 -14.65
C ALA A 60 7.58 3.42 -15.15
N ASN A 61 7.75 3.38 -16.46
CA ASN A 61 8.97 3.57 -17.18
C ASN A 61 8.84 4.82 -18.05
N LYS A 62 9.91 5.61 -18.12
CA LYS A 62 10.07 6.64 -19.13
C LYS A 62 11.14 6.20 -20.10
N MET A 63 10.81 6.18 -21.39
CA MET A 63 11.79 5.89 -22.42
C MET A 63 12.79 7.04 -22.48
N LYS A 64 14.07 6.74 -22.26
CA LYS A 64 15.16 7.68 -22.49
C LYS A 64 15.92 7.26 -23.74
N TYR A 65 16.02 8.18 -24.68
CA TYR A 65 16.85 8.04 -25.86
C TYR A 65 18.17 8.73 -25.57
N LEU A 66 19.28 8.01 -25.80
CA LEU A 66 20.63 8.57 -25.58
C LEU A 66 20.98 9.58 -26.69
N TRP A 67 20.45 9.39 -27.90
CA TRP A 67 20.59 10.28 -29.07
C TRP A 67 19.34 10.19 -29.97
N GLU A 68 19.10 11.22 -30.81
CA GLU A 68 18.04 11.23 -31.83
C GLU A 68 18.33 10.15 -32.89
N GLY A 69 17.88 8.92 -32.62
CA GLY A 69 17.95 7.80 -33.58
C GLY A 69 18.26 6.41 -33.01
N ASP A 70 18.59 6.28 -31.71
CA ASP A 70 19.14 5.03 -31.15
C ASP A 70 18.25 4.31 -30.13
N LEU A 71 18.57 3.04 -29.82
CA LEU A 71 17.85 2.15 -28.87
C LEU A 71 17.49 2.86 -27.55
N GLY A 72 16.24 3.28 -27.43
CA GLY A 72 15.73 3.85 -26.19
C GLY A 72 15.79 2.83 -25.04
N HIS A 73 16.26 3.25 -23.87
CA HIS A 73 16.21 2.44 -22.66
C HIS A 73 15.08 2.92 -21.76
N ALA A 74 14.24 1.99 -21.31
CA ALA A 74 13.17 2.25 -20.37
C ALA A 74 13.77 2.48 -18.97
N VAL A 75 13.76 3.72 -18.49
CA VAL A 75 14.17 4.03 -17.11
C VAL A 75 12.94 3.99 -16.23
N GLY A 76 12.94 3.08 -15.25
CA GLY A 76 11.96 3.08 -14.17
C GLY A 76 11.90 4.44 -13.51
N VAL A 77 10.77 5.12 -13.64
CA VAL A 77 10.48 6.33 -12.86
C VAL A 77 9.96 5.93 -11.49
N ASN A 78 10.07 6.82 -10.52
CA ASN A 78 9.71 6.53 -9.14
C ASN A 78 8.19 6.56 -8.88
N ILE A 79 7.43 5.97 -9.79
CA ILE A 79 5.98 5.91 -9.78
C ILE A 79 5.59 4.45 -10.01
N ALA A 80 4.70 3.93 -9.18
CA ALA A 80 4.14 2.59 -9.37
C ALA A 80 2.64 2.58 -9.13
N ILE A 81 1.95 1.62 -9.73
CA ILE A 81 0.54 1.32 -9.44
C ILE A 81 0.50 0.11 -8.51
N CYS A 82 -0.05 0.29 -7.31
CA CYS A 82 -0.25 -0.79 -6.35
C CYS A 82 -1.59 -1.48 -6.62
N TYR A 83 -1.59 -2.76 -6.99
CA TYR A 83 -2.84 -3.49 -7.30
C TYR A 83 -3.66 -3.85 -6.07
N SER A 84 -3.03 -3.78 -4.90
CA SER A 84 -3.69 -4.09 -3.64
C SER A 84 -4.66 -2.98 -3.23
N CYS A 85 -4.35 -1.72 -3.58
CA CYS A 85 -5.18 -0.57 -3.20
C CYS A 85 -5.61 0.28 -4.40
N ASN A 86 -5.24 -0.10 -5.62
CA ASN A 86 -5.53 0.60 -6.88
C ASN A 86 -5.12 2.07 -6.82
N LYS A 87 -3.93 2.36 -6.29
CA LYS A 87 -3.40 3.73 -6.15
C LYS A 87 -2.02 3.86 -6.77
N LEU A 88 -1.75 5.06 -7.27
CA LEU A 88 -0.42 5.53 -7.60
C LEU A 88 0.41 5.72 -6.33
N VAL A 89 1.64 5.22 -6.38
CA VAL A 89 2.64 5.29 -5.31
C VAL A 89 3.82 6.05 -5.87
N TYR A 90 4.12 7.20 -5.25
CA TYR A 90 5.24 8.05 -5.61
C TYR A 90 6.39 7.85 -4.63
N SER A 91 7.61 7.94 -5.14
CA SER A 91 8.82 7.89 -4.34
C SER A 91 9.84 8.91 -4.83
N ASN A 92 10.68 9.40 -3.93
CA ASN A 92 11.88 10.15 -4.32
C ASN A 92 13.11 9.23 -4.42
N ILE A 93 12.93 7.96 -4.05
CA ILE A 93 13.94 6.90 -4.08
C ILE A 93 13.57 5.94 -5.21
N GLY A 94 14.46 5.78 -6.18
CA GLY A 94 14.25 4.84 -7.29
C GLY A 94 14.41 3.38 -6.91
N CYS A 95 14.04 2.51 -7.85
CA CYS A 95 14.30 1.08 -7.73
C CYS A 95 15.79 0.83 -7.95
N LYS A 96 16.42 0.05 -7.08
CA LYS A 96 17.81 -0.40 -7.26
C LYS A 96 17.77 -1.88 -7.62
N TYR A 97 18.48 -2.26 -8.69
CA TYR A 97 18.59 -3.67 -9.13
C TYR A 97 17.24 -4.38 -9.30
N GLY A 98 16.22 -3.69 -9.84
CA GLY A 98 14.88 -4.24 -10.02
C GLY A 98 14.04 -4.37 -8.74
N ILE A 99 14.58 -3.99 -7.57
CA ILE A 99 13.88 -4.02 -6.29
C ILE A 99 13.43 -2.60 -5.93
N CYS A 100 12.11 -2.42 -5.82
CA CYS A 100 11.49 -1.15 -5.47
C CYS A 100 11.13 -1.11 -3.99
N HIS A 101 12.12 -0.83 -3.13
CA HIS A 101 11.91 -0.75 -1.68
C HIS A 101 10.85 0.28 -1.25
N PHE A 102 10.53 1.26 -2.09
CA PHE A 102 9.47 2.22 -1.79
C PHE A 102 8.08 1.56 -1.74
N MET A 103 7.88 0.44 -2.45
CA MET A 103 6.64 -0.34 -2.37
C MET A 103 6.48 -1.00 -1.00
N ASP A 104 7.56 -1.47 -0.40
CA ASP A 104 7.52 -2.02 0.97
C ASP A 104 7.09 -0.95 1.98
N LYS A 105 7.58 0.28 1.82
CA LYS A 105 7.14 1.42 2.64
C LYS A 105 5.66 1.68 2.43
N HIS A 106 5.18 1.69 1.18
CA HIS A 106 3.76 1.85 0.90
C HIS A 106 2.92 0.73 1.54
N TRP A 107 3.31 -0.53 1.39
CA TRP A 107 2.61 -1.70 1.94
C TRP A 107 2.58 -1.71 3.46
N SER A 108 3.69 -1.35 4.10
CA SER A 108 3.76 -1.28 5.56
C SER A 108 2.95 -0.13 6.15
N THR A 109 2.57 0.90 5.39
CA THR A 109 2.02 2.15 5.97
C THR A 109 0.72 2.66 5.36
N ASN A 110 0.63 2.72 4.03
CA ASN A 110 -0.37 3.49 3.30
C ASN A 110 -1.31 2.61 2.47
N CYS A 111 -0.94 1.35 2.25
CA CYS A 111 -1.77 0.42 1.49
C CYS A 111 -3.04 0.07 2.26
N ILE A 112 -4.19 0.15 1.59
CA ILE A 112 -5.50 -0.11 2.19
C ILE A 112 -5.94 -1.57 1.99
N GLY A 113 -5.48 -2.23 0.92
CA GLY A 113 -5.69 -3.66 0.70
C GLY A 113 -4.52 -4.51 1.16
N ASN A 114 -4.67 -5.83 1.01
CA ASN A 114 -3.70 -6.85 1.41
C ASN A 114 -3.32 -7.83 0.28
N ALA A 115 -3.77 -7.62 -0.96
CA ALA A 115 -3.56 -8.55 -2.07
C ALA A 115 -2.09 -8.73 -2.51
N TYR A 116 -1.15 -7.95 -1.93
CA TYR A 116 0.28 -8.16 -2.09
C TYR A 116 0.83 -9.28 -1.20
N CYS A 117 0.12 -9.64 -0.12
CA CYS A 117 0.45 -10.74 0.77
C CYS A 117 -0.26 -12.00 0.28
N ASP A 118 0.51 -12.92 -0.28
CA ASP A 118 0.06 -14.09 -1.03
C ASP A 118 0.12 -15.40 -0.22
N ILE A 119 0.41 -15.30 1.08
CA ILE A 119 0.60 -16.45 1.97
C ILE A 119 -0.31 -16.37 3.18
N SER A 120 -0.74 -17.53 3.67
CA SER A 120 -1.51 -17.64 4.92
C SER A 120 -0.59 -17.55 6.15
N PHE A 121 -1.18 -17.40 7.34
CA PHE A 121 -0.42 -17.48 8.59
C PHE A 121 0.28 -18.84 8.76
N ARG A 122 -0.34 -19.93 8.30
CA ARG A 122 0.26 -21.27 8.35
C ARG A 122 1.52 -21.32 7.49
N ASP A 123 1.43 -20.85 6.26
CA ASP A 123 2.56 -20.79 5.32
C ASP A 123 3.67 -19.90 5.87
N TYR A 124 3.31 -18.76 6.49
CA TYR A 124 4.27 -17.88 7.15
C TYR A 124 5.06 -18.60 8.25
N ILE A 125 4.40 -19.34 9.14
CA ILE A 125 5.05 -20.09 10.21
C ILE A 125 5.94 -21.19 9.63
N GLU A 126 5.46 -21.91 8.62
CA GLU A 126 6.22 -22.96 7.95
C GLU A 126 7.50 -22.39 7.32
N PHE A 127 7.40 -21.34 6.50
CA PHE A 127 8.55 -20.71 5.86
C PHE A 127 9.53 -20.14 6.88
N LYS A 128 9.03 -19.50 7.94
CA LYS A 128 9.88 -18.95 9.01
C LYS A 128 10.63 -20.06 9.76
N ASN A 129 9.99 -21.20 10.00
CA ASN A 129 10.64 -22.35 10.65
C ASN A 129 11.69 -22.99 9.74
N LYS A 130 11.38 -23.21 8.46
CA LYS A 130 12.37 -23.72 7.48
C LYS A 130 13.58 -22.81 7.35
N LEU A 131 13.37 -21.49 7.34
CA LEU A 131 14.45 -20.51 7.27
C LEU A 131 15.33 -20.56 8.52
N LYS A 132 14.73 -20.70 9.70
CA LYS A 132 15.45 -20.84 10.98
C LYS A 132 16.23 -22.15 11.09
N SER A 133 15.67 -23.26 10.61
CA SER A 133 16.33 -24.56 10.64
C SER A 133 17.38 -24.74 9.53
N GLY A 134 17.59 -23.72 8.69
CA GLY A 134 18.53 -23.79 7.56
C GLY A 134 18.08 -24.72 6.43
N LEU A 135 16.85 -25.22 6.48
CA LEU A 135 16.31 -26.19 5.52
C LEU A 135 16.05 -25.56 4.14
N THR A 136 15.95 -24.23 4.08
CA THR A 136 15.77 -23.47 2.85
C THR A 136 16.42 -22.08 2.94
N ASN A 137 16.96 -21.62 1.81
CA ASN A 137 17.47 -20.26 1.65
C ASN A 137 16.79 -19.56 0.45
N SER A 138 15.59 -20.01 0.07
CA SER A 138 14.88 -19.53 -1.12
C SER A 138 14.61 -18.02 -1.06
N PHE A 139 14.96 -17.31 -2.14
CA PHE A 139 14.69 -15.89 -2.28
C PHE A 139 13.18 -15.60 -2.23
N ASP A 140 12.36 -16.44 -2.86
CA ASP A 140 10.91 -16.25 -2.93
C ASP A 140 10.24 -16.43 -1.57
N GLU A 141 10.64 -17.45 -0.81
CA GLU A 141 10.12 -17.68 0.55
C GLU A 141 10.50 -16.52 1.48
N LYS A 142 11.73 -16.01 1.40
CA LYS A 142 12.14 -14.81 2.15
C LYS A 142 11.31 -13.59 1.77
N GLN A 143 11.05 -13.40 0.48
CA GLN A 143 10.23 -12.29 0.00
C GLN A 143 8.77 -12.44 0.46
N ALA A 144 8.23 -13.66 0.50
CA ALA A 144 6.90 -13.93 1.02
C ALA A 144 6.79 -13.65 2.54
N ILE A 145 7.77 -14.10 3.33
CA ILE A 145 7.90 -13.78 4.77
C ILE A 145 7.90 -12.25 4.96
N ARG A 146 8.77 -11.54 4.24
CA ARG A 146 8.89 -10.07 4.32
C ARG A 146 7.56 -9.37 4.03
N ARG A 147 6.83 -9.79 2.98
CA ARG A 147 5.52 -9.20 2.64
C ARG A 147 4.48 -9.44 3.75
N TYR A 148 4.45 -10.62 4.35
CA TYR A 148 3.57 -10.93 5.46
C TYR A 148 3.87 -10.06 6.69
N GLU A 149 5.15 -9.81 6.97
CA GLU A 149 5.57 -8.93 8.07
C GLU A 149 5.17 -7.47 7.81
N LEU A 150 5.34 -6.96 6.59
CA LEU A 150 4.88 -5.62 6.21
C LEU A 150 3.37 -5.48 6.35
N TRP A 151 2.61 -6.50 5.94
CA TRP A 151 1.16 -6.56 6.15
C TRP A 151 0.78 -6.51 7.63
N THR A 152 1.45 -7.31 8.47
CA THR A 152 1.20 -7.32 9.92
C THR A 152 1.47 -5.95 10.55
N GLN A 153 2.58 -5.31 10.17
CA GLN A 153 2.92 -3.96 10.64
C GLN A 153 1.85 -2.93 10.27
N ASN A 154 1.36 -2.96 9.03
CA ASN A 154 0.31 -2.06 8.56
C ASN A 154 -1.01 -2.31 9.30
N ALA A 155 -1.41 -3.58 9.45
CA ALA A 155 -2.61 -3.97 10.17
C ALA A 155 -2.59 -3.47 11.61
N ILE A 156 -1.48 -3.66 12.34
CA ILE A 156 -1.29 -3.15 13.70
C ILE A 156 -1.41 -1.62 13.72
N ARG A 157 -0.77 -0.90 12.78
CA ARG A 157 -0.87 0.56 12.70
C ARG A 157 -2.31 1.02 12.50
N ARG A 158 -3.06 0.38 11.60
CA ARG A 158 -4.46 0.70 11.33
C ARG A 158 -5.35 0.48 12.55
N VAL A 159 -5.15 -0.62 13.27
CA VAL A 159 -5.88 -0.90 14.53
C VAL A 159 -5.56 0.17 15.58
N LYS A 160 -4.28 0.55 15.74
CA LYS A 160 -3.90 1.63 16.67
C LYS A 160 -4.60 2.95 16.33
N ARG A 161 -4.57 3.36 15.05
CA ARG A 161 -5.26 4.57 14.57
C ARG A 161 -6.78 4.51 14.80
N ALA A 162 -7.41 3.37 14.49
CA ALA A 162 -8.85 3.20 14.72
C ALA A 162 -9.22 3.31 16.21
N ARG A 163 -8.38 2.76 17.11
CA ARG A 163 -8.57 2.90 18.56
C ARG A 163 -8.41 4.34 19.05
N GLU A 164 -7.48 5.09 18.46
CA GLU A 164 -7.29 6.51 18.77
C GLU A 164 -8.48 7.35 18.30
N ILE A 165 -8.89 7.19 17.05
CA ILE A 165 -10.08 7.86 16.49
C ILE A 165 -11.32 7.51 17.31
N GLY A 166 -11.49 6.24 17.70
CA GLY A 166 -12.59 5.81 18.55
C GLY A 166 -12.57 6.46 19.95
N ARG A 167 -11.40 6.76 20.51
CA ARG A 167 -11.27 7.54 21.76
C ARG A 167 -11.72 8.99 21.54
N LYS A 168 -11.24 9.63 20.47
CA LYS A 168 -11.60 11.02 20.10
C LYS A 168 -13.11 11.17 19.86
N ILE A 169 -13.73 10.24 19.14
CA ILE A 169 -15.20 10.24 18.92
C ILE A 169 -15.96 10.10 20.23
N ARG A 170 -15.53 9.20 21.14
CA ARG A 170 -16.19 9.07 22.45
C ARG A 170 -16.10 10.36 23.28
N ALA A 171 -14.93 11.00 23.29
CA ALA A 171 -14.75 12.27 24.00
C ALA A 171 -15.67 13.37 23.44
N ILE A 172 -15.74 13.50 22.11
CA ILE A 172 -16.65 14.45 21.44
C ILE A 172 -18.11 14.18 21.80
N ASN A 173 -18.55 12.92 21.79
CA ASN A 173 -19.93 12.58 22.15
C ASN A 173 -20.26 12.92 23.61
N ILE A 174 -19.34 12.68 24.54
CA ILE A 174 -19.51 13.05 25.96
C ILE A 174 -19.65 14.58 26.10
N ILE A 175 -18.79 15.34 25.42
CA ILE A 175 -18.83 16.80 25.45
C ILE A 175 -20.16 17.29 24.86
N ALA A 176 -20.56 16.80 23.69
CA ALA A 176 -21.80 17.20 23.03
C ALA A 176 -23.04 16.90 23.91
N GLN A 177 -23.09 15.73 24.55
CA GLN A 177 -24.18 15.39 25.48
C GLN A 177 -24.23 16.35 26.67
N LYS A 178 -23.08 16.64 27.28
CA LYS A 178 -23.00 17.57 28.42
C LYS A 178 -23.35 19.00 28.04
N TRP A 179 -23.01 19.42 26.82
CA TRP A 179 -23.38 20.73 26.29
C TRP A 179 -24.90 20.87 26.11
N LEU A 180 -25.57 19.81 25.63
CA LEU A 180 -27.04 19.77 25.56
C LEU A 180 -27.68 19.82 26.97
N GLU A 181 -27.13 19.09 27.93
CA GLU A 181 -27.58 19.16 29.33
C GLU A 181 -27.50 20.59 29.89
N TYR A 182 -26.38 21.29 29.63
CA TYR A 182 -26.20 22.70 30.03
C TYR A 182 -27.22 23.65 29.39
N MET A 183 -27.41 23.55 28.06
CA MET A 183 -28.30 24.46 27.32
C MET A 183 -29.77 24.37 27.75
N TYR A 184 -30.24 23.17 28.10
CA TYR A 184 -31.65 22.94 28.43
C TYR A 184 -31.93 22.85 29.94
N ARG A 185 -30.90 22.86 30.81
CA ARG A 185 -31.02 22.87 32.28
C ARG A 185 -29.85 23.64 32.96
N PRO A 186 -29.77 24.97 32.79
CA PRO A 186 -28.65 25.76 33.29
C PRO A 186 -28.56 25.81 34.83
N ASP A 187 -29.69 25.71 35.53
CA ASP A 187 -29.77 25.96 36.98
C ASP A 187 -29.38 24.75 37.86
N GLY A 188 -29.00 23.62 37.27
CA GLY A 188 -28.81 22.34 37.97
C GLY A 188 -27.36 21.89 38.19
N LEU A 189 -26.37 22.63 37.70
CA LEU A 189 -24.96 22.21 37.71
C LEU A 189 -24.19 22.82 38.88
N CYS A 190 -23.64 21.97 39.74
CA CYS A 190 -22.75 22.36 40.82
C CYS A 190 -21.38 22.77 40.25
N ALA A 191 -20.70 23.74 40.90
CA ALA A 191 -19.39 24.25 40.45
C ALA A 191 -18.33 23.16 40.22
N SER A 192 -18.41 22.04 40.94
CA SER A 192 -17.53 20.88 40.75
C SER A 192 -17.77 20.15 39.41
N GLU A 193 -19.02 20.10 38.94
CA GLU A 193 -19.37 19.50 37.65
C GLU A 193 -18.90 20.38 36.49
N LEU A 194 -18.95 21.71 36.67
CA LEU A 194 -18.42 22.69 35.73
C LEU A 194 -16.88 22.56 35.60
N ALA A 195 -16.17 22.41 36.72
CA ALA A 195 -14.72 22.23 36.74
C ALA A 195 -14.28 20.94 36.04
N LEU A 196 -15.01 19.84 36.25
CA LEU A 196 -14.76 18.56 35.57
C LEU A 196 -14.95 18.69 34.05
N HIS A 197 -15.92 19.50 33.62
CA HIS A 197 -16.18 19.76 32.22
C HIS A 197 -15.06 20.57 31.56
N TYR A 198 -14.57 21.61 32.23
CA TYR A 198 -13.41 22.38 31.76
C TYR A 198 -12.13 21.53 31.69
N GLN A 199 -11.89 20.63 32.64
CA GLN A 199 -10.78 19.68 32.57
C GLN A 199 -10.88 18.75 31.36
N LEU A 200 -12.08 18.24 31.06
CA LEU A 200 -12.31 17.38 29.89
C LEU A 200 -12.14 18.15 28.58
N LEU A 201 -12.62 19.39 28.50
CA LEU A 201 -12.40 20.29 27.36
C LEU A 201 -10.91 20.59 27.15
N TRP A 202 -10.19 20.88 28.23
CA TRP A 202 -8.75 21.15 28.21
C TRP A 202 -7.95 19.92 27.76
N ALA A 203 -8.28 18.73 28.28
CA ALA A 203 -7.63 17.49 27.87
C ALA A 203 -7.84 17.17 26.39
N VAL A 204 -9.01 17.49 25.83
CA VAL A 204 -9.26 17.36 24.38
C VAL A 204 -8.45 18.38 23.57
N CYS A 205 -8.30 19.61 24.07
CA CYS A 205 -7.46 20.63 23.43
C CYS A 205 -5.97 20.30 23.46
N GLU A 206 -5.45 19.62 24.49
CA GLU A 206 -4.05 19.18 24.53
C GLU A 206 -3.76 17.93 23.67
N GLU A 207 -4.77 17.10 23.38
CA GLU A 207 -4.63 15.88 22.57
C GLU A 207 -4.85 16.09 21.05
N MET A 208 -5.22 17.30 20.61
CA MET A 208 -5.42 17.69 19.20
C MET A 208 -4.19 18.35 18.59
#